data_AF-A0A2T6BVK2-F1
#
_entry.id   AF-A0A2T6BVK2-F1
#
_cell.length_a   1.000
_cell.length_b   1.000
_cell.length_c   1.000
_cell.angle_alpha   90.00
_cell.angle_beta   90.00
_cell.angle_gamma   90.00
#
_symmetry.space_group_name_H-M   'P 1'
#
loop_
_entity.id
_entity.type
_entity.pdbx_description
1 polymer ?
#
loop_
_entity_poly.entity_id
_entity_poly.type
_entity_poly.pdbx_seq_one_letter_code
_entity_poly.pdbx_strand_id
1 'polypeptide(L)'
;MSKEQIKKEFHENFIELRKILNSWELIPNAPKDEFDGLNHQILSNLYKGADLEKIIRVLESELSITYGLYIDEFEADEIASEIIEWWNFKTCK
;
A
#
# COMPACT_ATOMS: atom_id res chain seq x y z
N MET A 1 -21.51 -10.54 6.21
CA MET A 1 -20.80 -9.53 7.01
C MET A 1 -21.65 -8.28 7.12
N SER A 2 -21.77 -7.70 8.31
CA SER A 2 -22.44 -6.41 8.51
C SER A 2 -21.57 -5.27 8.00
N LYS A 3 -22.17 -4.16 7.53
CA LYS A 3 -21.44 -2.98 7.02
C LYS A 3 -20.38 -2.46 7.99
N GLU A 4 -20.62 -2.59 9.29
CA GLU A 4 -19.69 -2.17 10.35
C GLU A 4 -18.44 -3.05 10.42
N GLN A 5 -18.57 -4.36 10.15
CA GLN A 5 -17.44 -5.29 10.16
C GLN A 5 -16.48 -5.01 8.99
N ILE A 6 -17.03 -4.74 7.81
CA ILE A 6 -16.24 -4.39 6.61
C ILE A 6 -15.46 -3.10 6.83
N LYS A 7 -16.10 -2.08 7.43
CA LYS A 7 -15.42 -0.81 7.74
C LYS A 7 -14.29 -0.98 8.76
N LYS A 8 -14.52 -1.82 9.77
CA LYS A 8 -13.51 -2.08 10.79
C LYS A 8 -12.29 -2.79 10.19
N GLU A 9 -12.52 -3.85 9.41
CA GLU A 9 -11.45 -4.60 8.75
C GLU A 9 -10.67 -3.72 7.78
N PHE A 10 -11.35 -2.91 6.97
CA PHE A 10 -10.70 -1.96 6.08
C PHE A 10 -9.81 -0.98 6.85
N HIS A 11 -10.29 -0.45 7.98
CA HIS A 11 -9.53 0.48 8.81
C HIS A 11 -8.31 -0.19 9.47
N GLU A 12 -8.46 -1.43 9.96
CA GLU A 12 -7.35 -2.21 10.51
C GLU A 12 -6.29 -2.48 9.44
N ASN A 13 -6.70 -2.92 8.26
CA ASN A 13 -5.82 -3.15 7.12
C ASN A 13 -5.14 -1.86 6.65
N PHE A 14 -5.85 -0.73 6.66
CA PHE A 14 -5.27 0.57 6.34
C PHE A 14 -4.16 0.96 7.31
N ILE A 15 -4.36 0.77 8.63
CA ILE A 15 -3.32 1.08 9.63
C ILE A 15 -2.09 0.18 9.46
N GLU A 16 -2.29 -1.09 9.13
CA GLU A 16 -1.19 -2.03 8.93
C GLU A 16 -0.39 -1.73 7.65
N LEU A 17 -1.08 -1.53 6.52
CA LEU A 17 -0.42 -1.16 5.26
C LEU A 17 0.32 0.18 5.39
N ARG A 18 -0.24 1.13 6.14
CA ARG A 18 0.45 2.39 6.48
C ARG A 18 1.78 2.16 7.16
N LYS A 19 1.87 1.17 8.07
CA LYS A 19 3.13 0.86 8.77
C LYS A 19 4.16 0.30 7.80
N ILE A 20 3.76 -0.61 6.91
CA ILE A 20 4.63 -1.15 5.87
C ILE A 20 5.22 0.00 5.05
N LEU A 21 4.37 0.85 4.47
CA LEU A 21 4.81 1.98 3.64
C LEU A 21 5.72 2.96 4.39
N ASN A 22 5.43 3.27 5.67
CA ASN A 22 6.30 4.14 6.47
C ASN A 22 7.63 3.48 6.86
N SER A 23 7.68 2.15 6.95
CA SER A 23 8.91 1.41 7.28
C SER A 23 9.94 1.41 6.14
N TRP A 24 9.51 1.67 4.91
CA TRP A 24 10.40 1.81 3.76
C TRP A 24 11.16 3.14 3.72
N GLU A 25 10.83 4.10 4.60
CA GLU A 25 11.50 5.41 4.70
C GLU A 25 11.67 6.13 3.34
N LEU A 26 10.71 5.94 2.42
CA LEU A 26 10.76 6.44 1.03
C LEU A 26 11.02 7.95 0.94
N ILE A 27 10.56 8.70 1.93
CA ILE A 27 10.80 10.14 2.04
C ILE A 27 11.31 10.44 3.46
N PRO A 28 12.55 10.93 3.62
CA PRO A 28 13.09 11.24 4.93
C PRO A 28 12.32 12.42 5.55
N ASN A 29 11.94 12.27 6.82
CA ASN A 29 11.14 13.24 7.58
C ASN A 29 9.70 13.46 7.03
N ALA A 30 9.19 12.58 6.18
CA ALA A 30 7.79 12.65 5.78
C ALA A 30 6.86 12.49 7.00
N PRO A 31 5.73 13.22 7.03
CA PRO A 31 4.70 12.99 8.02
C PRO A 31 4.14 11.57 7.88
N LYS A 32 3.69 10.98 8.99
CA LYS A 32 3.22 9.58 8.99
C LYS A 32 2.02 9.37 8.05
N ASP A 33 1.26 10.43 7.79
CA ASP A 33 0.07 10.45 6.92
C ASP A 33 0.40 10.77 5.45
N GLU A 34 1.67 11.02 5.11
CA GLU A 34 2.06 11.39 3.76
C GLU A 34 1.64 10.36 2.72
N PHE A 35 1.71 9.07 3.10
CA PHE A 35 1.34 7.94 2.26
C PHE A 35 -0.12 7.49 2.42
N ASP A 36 -1.00 8.23 3.10
CA ASP A 36 -2.40 7.82 3.30
C ASP A 36 -3.16 7.72 1.97
N GLY A 37 -2.86 8.58 1.01
CA GLY A 37 -3.42 8.53 -0.35
C GLY A 37 -3.01 7.26 -1.10
N LEU A 38 -1.71 6.99 -1.13
CA LEU A 38 -1.14 5.78 -1.72
C LEU A 38 -1.68 4.51 -1.05
N ASN A 39 -1.70 4.49 0.28
CA ASN A 39 -2.23 3.40 1.09
C ASN A 39 -3.68 3.10 0.72
N HIS A 40 -4.53 4.12 0.64
CA HIS A 40 -5.92 3.94 0.23
C HIS A 40 -6.04 3.37 -1.20
N GLN A 41 -5.23 3.84 -2.14
CA GLN A 41 -5.23 3.32 -3.51
C GLN A 41 -4.81 1.85 -3.57
N ILE A 42 -3.69 1.49 -2.94
CA ILE A 42 -3.19 0.11 -2.91
C ILE A 42 -4.24 -0.80 -2.29
N LEU A 43 -4.77 -0.43 -1.12
CA LEU A 43 -5.78 -1.24 -0.44
C LEU A 43 -7.05 -1.39 -1.28
N SER A 44 -7.51 -0.32 -1.93
CA SER A 44 -8.65 -0.39 -2.85
C SER A 44 -8.42 -1.34 -4.03
N ASN A 45 -7.19 -1.40 -4.55
CA ASN A 45 -6.82 -2.34 -5.61
C ASN A 45 -6.74 -3.79 -5.09
N LEU A 46 -6.16 -4.02 -3.91
CA LEU A 46 -6.09 -5.33 -3.27
C LEU A 46 -7.49 -5.93 -3.03
N TYR A 47 -8.43 -5.14 -2.50
CA TYR A 47 -9.83 -5.56 -2.34
C TYR A 47 -10.55 -5.87 -3.66
N LYS A 48 -10.05 -5.35 -4.79
CA LYS A 48 -10.55 -5.66 -6.14
C LYS A 48 -9.88 -6.89 -6.77
N GLY A 49 -8.94 -7.53 -6.07
CA GLY A 49 -8.18 -8.68 -6.57
C GLY A 49 -7.00 -8.27 -7.47
N ALA A 50 -6.35 -7.15 -7.19
CA ALA A 50 -5.14 -6.75 -7.91
C ALA A 50 -3.97 -7.69 -7.63
N ASP A 51 -3.29 -8.11 -8.70
CA ASP A 51 -2.06 -8.90 -8.64
C ASP A 51 -0.82 -8.01 -8.42
N LEU A 52 0.33 -8.64 -8.16
CA LEU A 52 1.62 -7.98 -7.91
C LEU A 52 1.95 -6.89 -8.95
N GLU A 53 1.89 -7.22 -10.24
CA GLU A 53 2.16 -6.28 -11.33
C GLU A 53 1.28 -5.02 -11.26
N LYS A 54 0.02 -5.19 -10.83
CA LYS A 54 -0.91 -4.07 -10.70
C LYS A 54 -0.52 -3.17 -9.53
N ILE A 55 -0.04 -3.73 -8.42
CA ILE A 55 0.43 -2.97 -7.26
C ILE A 55 1.73 -2.23 -7.59
N ILE A 56 2.67 -2.88 -8.29
CA ILE A 56 3.91 -2.25 -8.77
C ILE A 56 3.58 -1.00 -9.59
N ARG A 57 2.69 -1.12 -10.58
CA ARG A 57 2.31 0.02 -11.42
C ARG A 57 1.65 1.16 -10.64
N VAL A 58 0.88 0.85 -9.59
CA VAL A 58 0.26 1.86 -8.72
C VAL A 58 1.34 2.57 -7.91
N LEU A 59 2.28 1.82 -7.32
CA LEU A 59 3.43 2.38 -6.61
C LEU A 59 4.25 3.28 -7.52
N GLU A 60 4.67 2.79 -8.69
CA GLU A 60 5.44 3.58 -9.65
C GLU A 60 4.69 4.85 -10.07
N SER A 61 3.40 4.74 -10.38
CA SER A 61 2.61 5.89 -10.83
C SER A 61 2.45 6.93 -9.74
N GLU A 62 2.06 6.53 -8.53
CA GLU A 62 1.85 7.48 -7.44
C GLU A 62 3.18 8.05 -6.93
N LEU A 63 4.19 7.20 -6.68
CA LEU A 63 5.49 7.66 -6.18
C LEU A 63 6.18 8.61 -7.18
N SER A 64 6.04 8.39 -8.48
CA SER A 64 6.59 9.29 -9.49
C SER A 64 5.73 10.53 -9.78
N ILE A 65 4.41 10.39 -9.93
CA ILE A 65 3.54 11.49 -10.34
C ILE A 65 3.15 12.36 -9.14
N THR A 66 2.75 11.74 -8.04
CA THR A 66 2.25 12.42 -6.84
C THR A 66 3.40 12.89 -5.96
N TYR A 67 4.38 12.01 -5.71
CA TYR A 67 5.48 12.28 -4.78
C TYR A 67 6.76 12.78 -5.46
N GLY A 68 6.84 12.70 -6.79
CA GLY A 68 7.97 13.22 -7.56
C GLY A 68 9.26 12.41 -7.42
N LEU A 69 9.18 11.17 -6.92
CA LEU A 69 10.32 10.26 -6.80
C LEU A 69 10.68 9.66 -8.15
N TYR A 70 11.97 9.50 -8.40
CA TYR A 70 12.43 8.73 -9.57
C TYR A 70 12.27 7.23 -9.29
N ILE A 71 11.96 6.46 -10.33
CA ILE A 71 11.77 4.99 -10.23
C ILE A 71 12.99 4.29 -9.63
N ASP A 72 14.19 4.85 -9.81
CA ASP A 72 15.44 4.32 -9.24
C ASP A 72 15.62 4.62 -7.74
N GLU A 73 14.82 5.54 -7.18
CA GLU A 73 14.88 5.91 -5.75
C GLU A 73 14.06 4.98 -4.85
N PHE A 74 13.28 4.06 -5.43
CA PHE A 74 12.46 3.12 -4.67
C PHE A 74 12.37 1.76 -5.36
N GLU A 75 12.51 0.69 -4.56
CA GLU A 75 12.39 -0.68 -5.05
C GLU A 75 10.91 -1.09 -5.12
N ALA A 76 10.19 -0.58 -6.13
CA ALA A 76 8.75 -0.77 -6.30
C ALA A 76 8.32 -2.25 -6.27
N ASP A 77 9.15 -3.12 -6.86
CA ASP A 77 8.95 -4.58 -6.92
C ASP A 77 9.01 -5.22 -5.53
N GLU A 78 9.97 -4.82 -4.70
CA GLU A 78 10.12 -5.32 -3.33
C GLU A 78 8.98 -4.84 -2.43
N ILE A 79 8.65 -3.54 -2.51
CA ILE A 79 7.53 -2.95 -1.77
C ILE A 79 6.22 -3.66 -2.14
N ALA A 80 5.98 -3.86 -3.44
CA ALA A 80 4.78 -4.54 -3.91
C ALA A 80 4.74 -6.00 -3.47
N SER A 81 5.88 -6.69 -3.48
CA SER A 81 5.98 -8.08 -3.03
C SER A 81 5.63 -8.20 -1.55
N GLU A 82 6.20 -7.35 -0.69
CA GLU A 82 5.89 -7.32 0.74
C GLU A 82 4.40 -7.06 1.00
N ILE A 83 3.80 -6.13 0.25
CA ILE A 83 2.36 -5.81 0.35
C ILE A 83 1.50 -7.01 -0.05
N ILE A 84 1.84 -7.70 -1.15
CA ILE A 84 1.10 -8.86 -1.63
C ILE A 84 1.25 -10.04 -0.65
N GLU A 85 2.45 -10.28 -0.12
CA GLU A 85 2.68 -11.31 0.89
C GLU A 85 1.88 -11.03 2.17
N TRP A 86 1.90 -9.79 2.66
CA TRP A 86 1.08 -9.36 3.78
C TRP A 86 -0.42 -9.56 3.52
N TRP A 87 -0.89 -9.19 2.32
CA TRP A 87 -2.29 -9.35 1.93
C TRP A 87 -2.70 -10.84 1.88
N ASN A 88 -1.90 -11.68 1.22
CA ASN A 88 -2.15 -13.11 1.12
C ASN A 88 -2.17 -13.78 2.49
N PHE A 89 -1.27 -13.41 3.39
CA PHE A 89 -1.25 -13.93 4.77
C PHE A 89 -2.53 -13.59 5.54
N LYS A 90 -3.14 -12.43 5.26
CA LYS A 90 -4.42 -12.04 5.85
C LYS A 90 -5.61 -12.76 5.24
N THR A 91 -5.65 -12.89 3.92
CA THR A 91 -6.81 -13.48 3.22
C THR A 91 -6.83 -15.01 3.25
N CYS A 92 -5.70 -15.66 3.56
CA CYS A 92 -5.64 -17.12 3.77
C CYS A 92 -6.06 -17.58 5.18
N LYS A 93 -6.61 -16.71 6.03
CA LYS A 93 -7.18 -17.07 7.34
C LYS A 93 -8.67 -17.37 7.30
#